data_AF-A0A0H2R1W3-F1
#
_entry.id   AF-A0A0H2R1W3-F1
#
_cell.length_a   1.000
_cell.length_b   1.000
_cell.length_c   1.000
_cell.angle_alpha   90.00
_cell.angle_beta   90.00
_cell.angle_gamma   90.00
#
_symmetry.space_group_name_H-M   'P 1'
#
loop_
_entity.id
_entity.type
_entity.pdbx_description
1 polymer ?
#
loop_
_entity_poly.entity_id
_entity_poly.type
_entity_poly.pdbx_seq_one_letter_code
_entity_poly.pdbx_strand_id
1 'polypeptide(L)'
;RPPAVLFWSKRGKPKALVPTSELGDLGRFKDDWHAWYLGLMPAWRSAGMVGPVAWPLSRAVPDGEQWTDIRKGGRSGIFTVLVTLFWW
;
A
#
# COMPACT_ATOMS: atom_id res chain seq x y z
N ARG A 1 2.40 4.79 -5.66
CA ARG A 1 1.26 3.89 -5.96
C ARG A 1 1.62 3.10 -7.21
N PRO A 2 1.51 1.75 -7.21
CA PRO A 2 1.95 0.93 -8.34
C PRO A 2 1.14 1.22 -9.62
N PRO A 3 1.74 1.07 -10.82
CA PRO A 3 1.07 1.33 -12.10
C PRO A 3 -0.22 0.52 -12.29
N ALA A 4 -0.22 -0.77 -11.97
CA ALA A 4 -1.42 -1.62 -12.03
C ALA A 4 -2.57 -1.11 -11.16
N VAL A 5 -2.27 -0.60 -9.96
CA VAL A 5 -3.27 -0.02 -9.06
C VAL A 5 -3.84 1.28 -9.64
N LEU A 6 -3.00 2.09 -10.28
CA LEU A 6 -3.44 3.31 -10.96
C LEU A 6 -4.33 2.98 -12.16
N PHE A 7 -3.92 2.02 -12.98
CA PHE A 7 -4.66 1.53 -14.15
C PHE A 7 -6.06 1.04 -13.77
N TRP A 8 -6.14 0.20 -12.74
CA TRP A 8 -7.41 -0.33 -12.23
C TRP A 8 -8.29 0.76 -11.61
N SER A 9 -7.68 1.68 -10.85
CA SER A 9 -8.40 2.80 -10.24
C SER A 9 -9.00 3.76 -11.26
N LYS A 10 -8.30 4.05 -12.36
CA LYS A 10 -8.79 4.90 -13.45
C LYS A 10 -10.00 4.31 -14.18
N ARG A 11 -10.17 2.99 -14.15
CA ARG A 11 -11.30 2.27 -14.78
C ARG A 11 -12.51 2.07 -13.85
N GLY A 12 -12.54 2.76 -12.71
CA GLY A 12 -13.64 2.65 -11.77
C GLY A 12 -13.57 1.42 -10.86
N LYS A 13 -12.37 0.81 -10.72
CA LYS A 13 -12.13 -0.31 -9.79
C LYS A 13 -13.04 -1.54 -10.05
N PRO A 14 -13.12 -2.06 -11.29
CA PRO A 14 -13.97 -3.20 -11.61
C PRO A 14 -13.55 -4.43 -10.78
N LYS A 15 -14.51 -5.04 -10.06
CA LYS A 15 -14.24 -6.14 -9.11
C LYS A 15 -13.72 -7.42 -9.77
N ALA A 16 -14.16 -7.67 -11.00
CA ALA A 16 -13.77 -8.87 -11.77
C ALA A 16 -12.45 -8.70 -12.53
N LEU A 17 -11.83 -7.52 -12.48
CA LEU A 17 -10.61 -7.23 -13.24
C LEU A 17 -9.41 -7.20 -12.29
N VAL A 18 -8.57 -8.23 -12.39
CA VAL A 18 -7.18 -8.16 -11.94
C VAL A 18 -6.35 -7.74 -13.16
N PRO A 19 -5.62 -6.61 -13.12
CA PRO A 19 -4.85 -6.11 -14.26
C PRO A 19 -3.55 -6.93 -14.44
N THR A 20 -3.69 -8.19 -14.84
CA THR A 20 -2.60 -9.17 -14.92
C THR A 20 -1.49 -8.76 -15.90
N SER A 21 -1.85 -8.11 -17.01
CA SER A 21 -0.89 -7.52 -17.95
C SER A 21 -0.03 -6.41 -17.33
N GLU A 22 -0.59 -5.63 -16.41
CA GLU A 22 0.07 -4.49 -15.78
C GLU A 22 0.79 -4.86 -14.48
N LEU A 23 0.50 -6.03 -13.90
CA LEU A 23 1.27 -6.56 -12.76
C LEU A 23 2.73 -6.82 -13.16
N GLY A 24 2.96 -7.31 -14.38
CA GLY A 24 4.31 -7.61 -14.87
C GLY A 24 5.03 -8.61 -13.96
N ASP A 25 6.18 -8.19 -13.43
CA ASP A 25 6.94 -8.97 -12.45
C ASP A 25 6.34 -8.83 -11.04
N LEU A 26 5.91 -9.96 -10.45
CA LEU A 26 5.26 -9.98 -9.13
C LEU A 26 6.19 -9.51 -8.00
N GLY A 27 7.50 -9.76 -8.10
CA GLY A 27 8.48 -9.31 -7.11
C GLY A 27 8.58 -7.78 -7.09
N ARG A 28 8.71 -7.18 -8.28
CA ARG A 28 8.70 -5.73 -8.46
C ARG A 28 7.39 -5.11 -8.04
N PHE A 29 6.25 -5.73 -8.39
CA PHE A 29 4.95 -5.26 -7.96
C PHE A 29 4.84 -5.25 -6.43
N LYS A 30 5.28 -6.32 -5.76
CA LYS A 30 5.31 -6.42 -4.29
C LYS A 30 6.15 -5.29 -3.68
N ASP A 31 7.33 -5.01 -4.22
CA ASP A 31 8.20 -3.94 -3.71
C ASP A 31 7.59 -2.55 -3.91
N ASP A 32 7.04 -2.28 -5.09
CA ASP A 32 6.32 -1.03 -5.39
C ASP A 32 5.08 -0.86 -4.50
N TRP A 33 4.39 -1.97 -4.21
CA TRP A 33 3.23 -1.97 -3.34
C TRP A 33 3.62 -1.68 -1.89
N HIS A 34 4.67 -2.31 -1.37
CA HIS A 34 5.21 -2.06 -0.05
C HIS A 34 5.63 -0.59 0.12
N ALA A 35 6.38 -0.04 -0.84
CA ALA A 35 6.79 1.36 -0.83
C ALA A 35 5.58 2.31 -0.85
N TRP A 36 4.56 1.99 -1.64
CA TRP A 36 3.32 2.76 -1.65
C TRP A 36 2.56 2.68 -0.32
N TYR A 37 2.40 1.49 0.25
CA TYR A 37 1.68 1.29 1.51
C TYR A 37 2.36 2.00 2.68
N LEU A 38 3.70 1.98 2.71
CA LEU A 38 4.48 2.78 3.67
C LEU A 38 4.15 4.27 3.60
N GLY A 39 4.01 4.83 2.39
CA GLY A 39 3.61 6.23 2.22
C GLY A 39 2.20 6.57 2.73
N LEU A 40 1.36 5.56 3.00
CA LEU A 40 0.03 5.74 3.62
C LEU A 40 0.08 5.65 5.15
N MET A 41 1.15 5.07 5.69
CA MET A 41 1.32 4.85 7.12
C MET A 41 1.98 6.07 7.78
N PRO A 42 1.75 6.28 9.09
CA PRO A 42 2.52 7.24 9.86
C PRO A 42 4.02 6.96 9.78
N ALA A 43 4.84 8.02 9.76
CA ALA A 43 6.29 7.92 9.58
C ALA A 43 6.98 7.06 10.65
N TRP A 44 6.44 7.05 11.88
CA TRP A 44 6.99 6.24 12.98
C TRP A 44 6.89 4.73 12.74
N ARG A 45 5.99 4.26 11.85
CA ARG A 45 5.92 2.83 11.49
C ARG A 45 7.14 2.34 10.72
N SER A 46 7.84 3.25 10.05
CA SER A 46 9.10 3.03 9.34
C SER A 46 10.32 3.65 10.04
N ALA A 47 10.11 4.40 11.13
CA ALA A 47 11.22 5.03 11.86
C ALA A 47 12.14 3.94 12.43
N GLY A 48 13.44 4.06 12.14
CA GLY A 48 14.46 3.08 12.52
C GLY A 48 14.75 2.00 11.47
N MET A 49 14.09 2.01 10.31
CA MET A 49 14.47 1.11 9.20
C MET A 49 15.67 1.67 8.43
N VAL A 50 16.83 1.01 8.56
CA VAL A 50 18.03 1.27 7.75
C VAL A 50 18.15 0.14 6.73
N GLY A 51 17.84 0.41 5.46
CA GLY A 51 17.88 -0.60 4.38
C GLY A 51 16.52 -0.86 3.72
N PRO A 52 16.38 -1.92 2.89
CA PRO A 52 15.10 -2.29 2.30
C PRO A 52 14.05 -2.53 3.40
N VAL A 53 12.79 -2.22 3.09
CA VAL A 53 11.68 -2.25 4.06
C VAL A 53 11.64 -3.60 4.78
N ALA A 54 12.01 -3.60 6.06
CA ALA A 54 11.95 -4.78 6.91
C ALA A 54 10.49 -4.97 7.36
N TRP A 55 9.85 -6.01 6.84
CA TRP A 55 8.52 -6.41 7.28
C TRP A 55 8.62 -7.42 8.43
N PRO A 56 7.74 -7.36 9.44
CA PRO A 56 6.61 -6.44 9.61
C PRO A 56 7.01 -5.03 10.08
N LEU A 57 6.19 -4.02 9.75
CA LEU A 57 6.39 -2.64 10.22
C LEU A 57 6.35 -2.53 11.75
N SER A 58 6.96 -1.47 12.29
CA SER A 58 6.98 -1.22 13.73
C SER A 58 5.57 -1.13 14.31
N ARG A 59 5.38 -1.84 15.43
CA ARG A 59 4.16 -1.81 16.25
C ARG A 59 4.35 -1.01 17.54
N ALA A 60 5.56 -0.52 17.81
CA ALA A 60 5.86 0.32 18.96
C ALA A 60 5.33 1.72 18.69
N VAL A 61 4.12 2.00 19.20
CA VAL A 61 3.48 3.32 19.07
C VAL A 61 4.21 4.29 19.98
N PRO A 62 4.74 5.42 19.47
CA PRO A 62 5.36 6.44 20.30
C PRO A 62 4.38 7.07 21.28
N ASP A 63 4.87 7.51 22.43
CA ASP A 63 4.06 8.21 23.42
C ASP A 63 3.46 9.51 22.84
N GLY A 64 2.15 9.70 23.03
CA GLY A 64 1.42 10.85 22.52
C GLY A 64 0.94 10.74 21.07
N GLU A 65 1.28 9.66 20.35
CA GLU A 65 0.78 9.42 19.00
C GLU A 65 -0.72 9.06 19.04
N GLN A 66 -1.53 9.93 18.45
CA GLN A 66 -2.95 9.69 18.28
C GLN A 66 -3.18 9.22 16.84
N TRP A 67 -3.54 7.94 16.67
CA TRP A 67 -3.93 7.31 15.38
C TRP A 67 -5.26 7.86 14.81
N THR A 68 -5.41 9.17 14.88
CA THR A 68 -6.64 9.91 14.54
C THR A 68 -6.82 10.00 13.04
N ASP A 69 -5.72 9.95 12.27
CA ASP A 69 -5.74 10.12 10.83
C ASP A 69 -5.03 9.00 10.07
N ILE A 70 -5.73 8.45 9.08
CA ILE A 70 -5.14 7.59 8.05
C ILE A 70 -5.09 8.40 6.77
N ARG A 71 -3.90 8.51 6.16
CA ARG A 71 -3.72 9.09 4.82
C ARG A 71 -4.26 8.15 3.74
N LYS A 72 -5.58 7.95 3.72
CA LYS A 72 -6.26 7.09 2.74
C LYS A 72 -6.57 7.86 1.46
N GLY A 73 -6.32 7.23 0.31
CA GLY A 73 -6.68 7.77 -1.00
C GLY A 73 -8.20 7.80 -1.20
N GLY A 74 -8.86 8.87 -0.75
CA GLY A 74 -10.30 9.08 -0.91
C GLY A 74 -11.18 8.17 -0.03
N ARG A 75 -12.48 8.08 -0.37
CA ARG A 75 -13.47 7.31 0.41
C ARG A 75 -13.21 5.80 0.40
N SER A 76 -12.65 5.27 -0.68
CA SER A 76 -12.38 3.83 -0.89
C SER A 76 -10.90 3.46 -0.83
N GLY A 77 -10.06 4.25 -0.15
CA GLY A 77 -8.61 4.00 -0.05
C GLY A 77 -8.27 2.65 0.58
N ILE A 78 -8.92 2.30 1.70
CA ILE A 78 -8.71 1.02 2.39
C ILE A 78 -9.14 -0.17 1.51
N PHE A 79 -10.30 -0.05 0.85
CA PHE A 79 -10.77 -1.08 -0.09
C PHE A 79 -9.75 -1.33 -1.21
N THR A 80 -9.16 -0.26 -1.77
CA THR A 80 -8.11 -0.41 -2.78
C THR A 80 -6.91 -1.16 -2.25
N VAL A 81 -6.42 -0.83 -1.05
CA VAL A 81 -5.30 -1.54 -0.42
C VAL A 81 -5.61 -3.03 -0.27
N LEU A 82 -6.79 -3.36 0.25
CA LEU A 82 -7.21 -4.75 0.47
C LEU A 82 -7.36 -5.55 -0.83
N VAL A 83 -8.04 -5.00 -1.84
CA VAL A 83 -8.23 -5.70 -3.13
C VAL A 83 -6.89 -5.99 -3.80
N THR A 84 -5.98 -5.01 -3.75
CA THR A 84 -4.68 -5.20 -4.40
C THR A 84 -3.89 -6.32 -3.76
N LEU A 85 -3.96 -6.54 -2.43
CA LEU A 85 -3.30 -7.65 -1.74
C LEU A 85 -3.70 -9.04 -2.25
N PHE A 86 -4.80 -9.18 -2.99
CA PHE A 86 -5.18 -10.46 -3.62
C PHE A 86 -4.55 -10.68 -4.99
N TRP A 87 -3.75 -9.74 -5.49
CA TRP A 87 -3.13 -9.83 -6.81
C TRP A 87 -1.79 -10.59 -6.80
N TRP A 88 -1.22 -10.86 -5.62
CA TRP A 88 0.01 -11.64 -5.40
C TRP A 88 -0.06 -12.35 -4.03
#